data_AF-A0A846EMC7-F1
#
_entry.id   AF-A0A846EMC7-F1
#
_cell.length_a   1.000
_cell.length_b   1.000
_cell.length_c   1.000
_cell.angle_alpha   90.00
_cell.angle_beta   90.00
_cell.angle_gamma   90.00
#
_symmetry.space_group_name_H-M   'P 1'
#
loop_
_entity.id
_entity.type
_entity.pdbx_description
1 polymer ?
#
loop_
_entity_poly.entity_id
_entity_poly.type
_entity_poly.pdbx_seq_one_letter_code
_entity_poly.pdbx_strand_id
1 'polypeptide(L)'
;MNQVYLQFLRDKLQRRFEQLSNSKHHSFHNYLIMFWDFIQSPPFKSILEYLAYLYPEQETKAKSLIKNELSVSKSWSQTYKQHYSLTYFLIKKCVEFEDDRRTLYIGEIYYKYELSKPSDNTSVINAFISNVVRPVYEYIDESLEENIVISYFLVRYKHRSECFQRKNLENLYKEDTKKGEKNLCLNLYEYLFEQGIEFSIEPWSISGKADLVLAQSSDHPLIADAKIFDGDSRNISYLLKGFRQIYQYTLDYNHQPFGYLIIFKICEGDLKFEVAQNNQLVPCVVHNNKTIFFLTIDIYPHEKSASERGKLKSYIIKESDLIQGMETEEK
;
A
#
# COMPACT_ATOMS: atom_id res chain seq x y z
N MET A 1 -1.85 7.21 19.32
CA MET A 1 -2.68 6.03 19.62
C MET A 1 -2.56 4.97 18.46
N ASN A 2 -1.85 5.35 17.36
CA ASN A 2 -1.35 4.51 16.26
C ASN A 2 -0.49 3.30 16.69
N GLN A 3 0.45 3.46 17.65
CA GLN A 3 1.20 2.32 18.20
C GLN A 3 0.30 1.30 18.92
N VAL A 4 -0.77 1.75 19.60
CA VAL A 4 -1.69 0.85 20.32
C VAL A 4 -2.54 0.06 19.33
N TYR A 5 -3.00 0.70 18.24
CA TYR A 5 -3.74 0.02 17.18
C TYR A 5 -2.86 -0.93 16.36
N LEU A 6 -1.65 -0.50 15.99
CA LEU A 6 -0.67 -1.34 15.30
C LEU A 6 -0.25 -2.52 16.18
N GLN A 7 0.04 -2.27 17.47
CA GLN A 7 0.29 -3.34 18.44
C GLN A 7 -0.92 -4.26 18.58
N PHE A 8 -2.14 -3.74 18.58
CA PHE A 8 -3.35 -4.56 18.60
C PHE A 8 -3.52 -5.42 17.35
N LEU A 9 -3.18 -4.91 16.17
CA LEU A 9 -3.16 -5.67 14.92
C LEU A 9 -2.09 -6.76 14.96
N ARG A 10 -0.88 -6.44 15.42
CA ARG A 10 0.23 -7.40 15.64
C ARG A 10 -0.17 -8.48 16.64
N ASP A 11 -0.71 -8.11 17.80
CA ASP A 11 -1.20 -9.03 18.83
C ASP A 11 -2.32 -9.94 18.31
N LYS A 12 -3.23 -9.40 17.49
CA LYS A 12 -4.26 -10.21 16.84
C LYS A 12 -3.66 -11.18 15.84
N LEU A 13 -2.80 -10.71 14.94
CA LEU A 13 -2.12 -11.52 13.94
C LEU A 13 -1.31 -12.64 14.60
N GLN A 14 -0.50 -12.30 15.61
CA GLN A 14 0.28 -13.23 16.41
C GLN A 14 -0.60 -14.28 17.09
N ARG A 15 -1.67 -13.88 17.81
CA ARG A 15 -2.57 -14.85 18.47
C ARG A 15 -3.22 -15.81 17.47
N ARG A 16 -3.62 -15.34 16.29
CA ARG A 16 -4.21 -16.21 15.25
C ARG A 16 -3.17 -17.14 14.65
N PHE A 17 -1.95 -16.65 14.43
CA PHE A 17 -0.83 -17.46 13.99
C PHE A 17 -0.45 -18.53 15.03
N GLU A 18 -0.41 -18.19 16.32
CA GLU A 18 -0.14 -19.13 17.42
C GLU A 18 -1.24 -20.19 17.57
N GLN A 19 -2.51 -19.81 17.41
CA GLN A 19 -3.64 -20.76 17.40
C GLN A 19 -3.51 -21.79 16.28
N LEU A 20 -3.17 -21.34 15.07
CA LEU A 20 -2.90 -22.22 13.93
C LEU A 20 -1.67 -23.09 14.18
N SER A 21 -0.57 -22.48 14.65
CA SER A 21 0.72 -23.16 14.84
C SER A 21 0.67 -24.24 15.92
N ASN A 22 -0.15 -24.05 16.95
CA ASN A 22 -0.32 -25.01 18.05
C ASN A 22 -1.47 -26.01 17.81
N SER A 23 -2.12 -25.95 16.65
CA SER A 23 -3.26 -26.83 16.35
C SER A 23 -2.82 -28.27 16.08
N LYS A 24 -3.67 -29.23 16.44
CA LYS A 24 -3.43 -30.66 16.18
C LYS A 24 -3.74 -30.99 14.73
N HIS A 25 -3.16 -32.07 14.23
CA HIS A 25 -3.32 -32.54 12.84
C HIS A 25 -4.77 -32.54 12.34
N HIS A 26 -5.68 -33.19 13.07
CA HIS A 26 -7.09 -33.32 12.64
C HIS A 26 -7.87 -32.00 12.59
N SER A 27 -7.35 -30.94 13.21
CA SER A 27 -7.96 -29.62 13.23
C SER A 27 -7.19 -28.59 12.40
N PHE A 28 -5.99 -28.93 11.92
CA PHE A 28 -5.06 -27.96 11.33
C PHE A 28 -5.67 -27.25 10.13
N HIS A 29 -6.28 -27.99 9.21
CA HIS A 29 -6.89 -27.41 8.01
C HIS A 29 -8.03 -26.43 8.35
N ASN A 30 -8.86 -26.74 9.35
CA ASN A 30 -9.91 -25.83 9.80
C ASN A 30 -9.33 -24.53 10.40
N TYR A 31 -8.27 -24.63 11.21
CA TYR A 31 -7.57 -23.45 11.70
C TYR A 31 -6.89 -22.66 10.57
N LEU A 32 -6.42 -23.34 9.51
CA LEU A 32 -5.84 -22.68 8.34
C LEU A 32 -6.91 -21.87 7.59
N ILE A 33 -8.11 -22.42 7.40
CA ILE A 33 -9.25 -21.70 6.81
C ILE A 33 -9.61 -20.48 7.67
N MET A 34 -9.69 -20.63 8.99
CA MET A 34 -9.99 -19.52 9.90
C MET A 34 -8.90 -18.43 9.89
N PHE A 35 -7.62 -18.84 9.84
CA PHE A 35 -6.50 -17.92 9.71
C PHE A 35 -6.53 -17.17 8.37
N TRP A 36 -6.83 -17.89 7.28
CA TRP A 36 -6.99 -17.31 5.96
C TRP A 36 -8.10 -16.25 5.94
N ASP A 37 -9.30 -16.60 6.43
CA ASP A 37 -10.42 -15.65 6.53
C ASP A 37 -10.03 -14.39 7.32
N PHE A 38 -9.32 -14.55 8.44
CA PHE A 38 -8.81 -13.44 9.23
C PHE A 38 -7.85 -12.53 8.42
N ILE A 39 -6.86 -13.09 7.71
CA ILE A 39 -5.93 -12.29 6.90
C ILE A 39 -6.57 -11.75 5.60
N GLN A 40 -7.78 -12.17 5.26
CA GLN A 40 -8.60 -11.53 4.21
C GLN A 40 -9.33 -10.26 4.71
N SER A 41 -9.20 -9.89 5.98
CA SER A 41 -9.66 -8.60 6.49
C SER A 41 -8.62 -7.48 6.27
N PRO A 42 -9.04 -6.21 6.13
CA PRO A 42 -8.12 -5.07 6.14
C PRO A 42 -7.40 -4.92 7.50
N PRO A 43 -6.13 -4.47 7.54
CA PRO A 43 -5.27 -4.11 6.40
C PRO A 43 -4.51 -5.29 5.79
N PHE A 44 -4.62 -6.51 6.34
CA PHE A 44 -3.80 -7.65 5.92
C PHE A 44 -4.04 -8.06 4.47
N LYS A 45 -5.30 -8.10 4.03
CA LYS A 45 -5.66 -8.42 2.64
C LYS A 45 -4.97 -7.50 1.64
N SER A 46 -4.92 -6.22 1.96
CA SER A 46 -4.29 -5.17 1.18
C SER A 46 -2.81 -5.42 0.92
N ILE A 47 -2.09 -5.76 1.98
CA ILE A 47 -0.66 -6.07 1.96
C ILE A 47 -0.41 -7.29 1.06
N LEU A 48 -1.24 -8.31 1.19
CA LEU A 48 -1.13 -9.55 0.41
C LEU A 48 -1.51 -9.38 -1.06
N GLU A 49 -2.55 -8.59 -1.37
CA GLU A 49 -2.93 -8.26 -2.75
C GLU A 49 -1.83 -7.46 -3.46
N TYR A 50 -1.17 -6.55 -2.76
CA TYR A 50 -0.02 -5.82 -3.29
C TYR A 50 1.15 -6.76 -3.59
N LEU A 51 1.48 -7.67 -2.67
CA LEU A 51 2.50 -8.69 -2.89
C LEU A 51 2.18 -9.59 -4.11
N ALA A 52 0.92 -10.00 -4.24
CA ALA A 52 0.44 -10.82 -5.34
C ALA A 52 0.52 -10.09 -6.69
N TYR A 53 0.23 -8.79 -6.69
CA TYR A 53 0.36 -7.92 -7.87
C TYR A 53 1.80 -7.79 -8.36
N LEU A 54 2.77 -7.71 -7.44
CA LEU A 54 4.19 -7.57 -7.79
C LEU A 54 4.81 -8.85 -8.39
N TYR A 55 4.29 -10.02 -8.03
CA TYR A 55 4.86 -11.32 -8.43
C TYR A 55 3.80 -12.31 -8.94
N PRO A 56 3.07 -11.97 -10.02
CA PRO A 56 1.95 -12.78 -10.51
C PRO A 56 2.39 -14.17 -11.01
N GLU A 57 3.65 -14.33 -11.44
CA GLU A 57 4.20 -15.60 -11.91
C GLU A 57 4.27 -16.67 -10.81
N GLN A 58 4.27 -16.25 -9.54
CA GLN A 58 4.32 -17.16 -8.40
C GLN A 58 2.99 -17.92 -8.23
N GLU A 59 1.87 -17.36 -8.70
CA GLU A 59 0.58 -18.08 -8.70
C GLU A 59 0.66 -19.33 -9.58
N THR A 60 1.26 -19.21 -10.77
CA THR A 60 1.44 -20.34 -11.69
C THR A 60 2.35 -21.40 -11.07
N LYS A 61 3.44 -20.99 -10.41
CA LYS A 61 4.32 -21.93 -9.70
C LYS A 61 3.61 -22.64 -8.55
N ALA A 62 2.81 -21.93 -7.75
CA ALA A 62 2.01 -22.51 -6.68
C ALA A 62 1.03 -23.56 -7.23
N LYS A 63 0.36 -23.27 -8.36
CA LYS A 63 -0.52 -24.21 -9.06
C LYS A 63 0.23 -25.47 -9.49
N SER A 64 1.41 -25.33 -10.10
CA SER A 64 2.21 -26.48 -10.55
C SER A 64 2.74 -27.31 -9.38
N LEU A 65 3.15 -26.68 -8.27
CA LEU A 65 3.54 -27.39 -7.05
C LEU A 65 2.40 -28.25 -6.49
N ILE A 66 1.21 -27.67 -6.36
CA ILE A 66 0.04 -28.39 -5.82
C ILE A 66 -0.36 -29.57 -6.71
N LYS A 67 -0.13 -29.47 -8.03
CA LYS A 67 -0.36 -30.54 -9.00
C LYS A 67 0.76 -31.57 -9.10
N ASN A 68 1.85 -31.45 -8.33
CA ASN A 68 3.05 -32.29 -8.45
C ASN A 68 3.74 -32.19 -9.82
N GLU A 69 3.54 -31.09 -10.55
CA GLU A 69 4.15 -30.83 -11.86
C GLU A 69 5.52 -30.15 -11.74
N LEU A 70 5.85 -29.66 -10.53
CA LEU A 70 7.09 -28.94 -10.23
C LEU A 70 7.67 -29.47 -8.92
N SER A 71 8.99 -29.72 -8.87
CA SER A 71 9.68 -30.06 -7.62
C SER A 71 9.96 -28.80 -6.80
N VAL A 72 9.98 -28.92 -5.46
CA VAL A 72 10.31 -27.78 -4.58
C VAL A 72 11.67 -27.17 -4.90
N SER A 73 12.68 -27.99 -5.24
CA SER A 73 14.00 -27.51 -5.68
C SER A 73 13.95 -26.60 -6.91
N LYS A 74 12.97 -26.78 -7.80
CA LYS A 74 12.78 -25.96 -9.01
C LYS A 74 11.81 -24.80 -8.80
N SER A 75 11.08 -24.78 -7.68
CA SER A 75 10.17 -23.70 -7.31
C SER A 75 10.81 -22.66 -6.40
N TRP A 76 12.11 -22.77 -6.11
CA TRP A 76 12.81 -21.79 -5.28
C TRP A 76 12.68 -20.41 -5.90
N SER A 77 12.26 -19.50 -5.04
CA SER A 77 12.22 -18.08 -5.34
C SER A 77 13.63 -17.52 -5.23
N GLN A 78 13.97 -16.58 -6.13
CA GLN A 78 15.30 -15.96 -6.13
C GLN A 78 15.42 -14.88 -5.05
N THR A 79 14.30 -14.42 -4.50
CA THR A 79 14.23 -13.39 -3.45
C THR A 79 13.22 -13.77 -2.37
N TYR A 80 13.39 -13.20 -1.17
CA TYR A 80 12.42 -13.35 -0.07
C TYR A 80 11.01 -12.91 -0.47
N LYS A 81 10.86 -11.79 -1.19
CA LYS A 81 9.55 -11.30 -1.63
C LYS A 81 8.85 -12.25 -2.61
N GLN A 82 9.59 -12.86 -3.54
CA GLN A 82 9.03 -13.91 -4.40
C GLN A 82 8.60 -15.13 -3.59
N HIS A 83 9.36 -15.49 -2.55
CA HIS A 83 9.03 -16.61 -1.65
C HIS A 83 7.76 -16.33 -0.83
N TYR A 84 7.62 -15.12 -0.28
CA TYR A 84 6.40 -14.67 0.40
C TYR A 84 5.18 -14.73 -0.53
N SER A 85 5.34 -14.30 -1.79
CA SER A 85 4.25 -14.36 -2.77
C SER A 85 3.87 -15.81 -3.12
N LEU A 86 4.85 -16.68 -3.33
CA LEU A 86 4.63 -18.10 -3.59
C LEU A 86 3.87 -18.78 -2.44
N THR A 87 4.31 -18.55 -1.21
CA THR A 87 3.70 -19.14 0.00
C THR A 87 2.29 -18.60 0.24
N TYR A 88 2.05 -17.30 0.00
CA TYR A 88 0.70 -16.73 -0.04
C TYR A 88 -0.22 -17.47 -1.02
N PHE A 89 0.22 -17.69 -2.26
CA PHE A 89 -0.58 -18.43 -3.24
C PHE A 89 -0.77 -19.91 -2.88
N LEU A 90 0.20 -20.54 -2.22
CA LEU A 90 0.05 -21.91 -1.71
C LEU A 90 -1.03 -22.00 -0.63
N ILE A 91 -1.05 -21.08 0.34
CA ILE A 91 -2.12 -21.01 1.36
C ILE A 91 -3.47 -20.80 0.68
N LYS A 92 -3.56 -19.79 -0.20
CA LYS A 92 -4.77 -19.46 -0.95
C LYS A 92 -5.37 -20.70 -1.62
N LYS A 93 -4.54 -21.42 -2.36
CA LYS A 93 -4.98 -22.62 -3.09
C LYS A 93 -5.34 -23.76 -2.14
N CYS A 94 -4.58 -24.00 -1.07
CA CYS A 94 -4.94 -25.03 -0.08
C CYS A 94 -6.31 -24.78 0.53
N VAL A 95 -6.66 -23.53 0.82
CA VAL A 95 -7.97 -23.15 1.36
C VAL A 95 -9.07 -23.27 0.32
N GLU A 96 -8.82 -22.85 -0.93
CA GLU A 96 -9.80 -22.96 -2.04
C GLU A 96 -10.21 -24.42 -2.37
N PHE A 97 -9.37 -25.41 -2.08
CA PHE A 97 -9.67 -26.81 -2.38
C PHE A 97 -10.50 -27.54 -1.32
N GLU A 98 -10.73 -26.93 -0.14
CA GLU A 98 -11.48 -27.51 1.00
C GLU A 98 -11.06 -28.97 1.36
N ASP A 99 -9.82 -29.36 1.06
CA ASP A 99 -9.29 -30.72 1.21
C ASP A 99 -7.96 -30.68 1.97
N ASP A 100 -7.93 -31.27 3.16
CA ASP A 100 -6.78 -31.32 4.06
C ASP A 100 -5.58 -32.07 3.45
N ARG A 101 -5.83 -33.00 2.52
CA ARG A 101 -4.78 -33.79 1.84
C ARG A 101 -3.81 -32.90 1.07
N ARG A 102 -4.26 -31.75 0.55
CA ARG A 102 -3.38 -30.82 -0.18
C ARG A 102 -2.44 -30.10 0.78
N THR A 103 -2.94 -29.69 1.94
CA THR A 103 -2.13 -29.09 2.99
C THR A 103 -1.05 -30.05 3.48
N LEU A 104 -1.41 -31.31 3.73
CA LEU A 104 -0.46 -32.36 4.14
C LEU A 104 0.54 -32.67 3.03
N TYR A 105 0.08 -32.77 1.78
CA TYR A 105 0.96 -33.01 0.65
C TYR A 105 2.03 -31.92 0.51
N ILE A 106 1.67 -30.64 0.59
CA ILE A 106 2.65 -29.55 0.55
C ILE A 106 3.62 -29.64 1.74
N GLY A 107 3.10 -29.90 2.95
CA GLY A 107 3.94 -30.11 4.13
C GLY A 107 4.94 -31.25 3.96
N GLU A 108 4.53 -32.36 3.34
CA GLU A 108 5.40 -33.51 3.08
C GLU A 108 6.52 -33.17 2.10
N ILE A 109 6.24 -32.37 1.07
CA ILE A 109 7.27 -31.98 0.11
C ILE A 109 8.36 -31.16 0.81
N TYR A 110 7.97 -30.18 1.64
CA TYR A 110 8.93 -29.38 2.41
C TYR A 110 9.67 -30.23 3.46
N TYR A 111 8.97 -31.12 4.16
CA TYR A 111 9.58 -32.00 5.16
C TYR A 111 10.63 -32.94 4.55
N LYS A 112 10.30 -33.60 3.42
CA LYS A 112 11.21 -34.53 2.74
C LYS A 112 12.46 -33.82 2.24
N TYR A 113 12.32 -32.56 1.81
CA TYR A 113 13.44 -31.72 1.40
C TYR A 113 14.39 -31.41 2.57
N GLU A 114 13.87 -31.14 3.77
CA GLU A 114 14.70 -30.78 4.93
C GLU A 114 15.36 -31.99 5.61
N LEU A 115 14.65 -33.10 5.79
CA LEU A 115 15.04 -34.13 6.77
C LEU A 115 15.25 -35.53 6.22
N SER A 116 14.91 -35.82 4.95
CA SER A 116 15.14 -37.12 4.29
C SER A 116 14.71 -38.34 5.14
N LYS A 117 13.66 -38.22 5.95
CA LYS A 117 13.17 -39.25 6.89
C LYS A 117 11.67 -39.53 6.69
N PRO A 118 11.14 -40.68 7.15
CA PRO A 118 9.70 -40.89 7.20
C PRO A 118 9.06 -39.87 8.14
N SER A 119 8.03 -39.19 7.64
CA SER A 119 7.35 -38.12 8.35
C SER A 119 6.16 -38.65 9.14
N ASP A 120 6.03 -38.26 10.41
CA ASP A 120 4.71 -38.29 11.06
C ASP A 120 3.90 -37.03 10.67
N ASN A 121 2.59 -37.11 10.83
CA ASN A 121 1.66 -36.03 10.48
C ASN A 121 1.97 -34.71 11.22
N THR A 122 2.49 -34.78 12.43
CA THR A 122 2.87 -33.59 13.21
C THR A 122 4.06 -32.88 12.57
N SER A 123 5.04 -33.65 12.13
CA SER A 123 6.25 -33.18 11.48
C SER A 123 5.96 -32.56 10.10
N VAL A 124 5.05 -33.18 9.34
CA VAL A 124 4.52 -32.64 8.07
C VAL A 124 3.88 -31.26 8.28
N ILE A 125 3.03 -31.13 9.31
CA ILE A 125 2.36 -29.88 9.63
C ILE A 125 3.36 -28.82 10.08
N ASN A 126 4.33 -29.18 10.92
CA ASN A 126 5.37 -28.26 11.35
C ASN A 126 6.20 -27.75 10.16
N ALA A 127 6.48 -28.61 9.18
CA ALA A 127 7.14 -28.19 7.95
C ALA A 127 6.27 -27.22 7.13
N PHE A 128 4.96 -27.47 7.02
CA PHE A 128 4.02 -26.55 6.37
C PHE A 128 3.94 -25.20 7.10
N ILE A 129 3.84 -25.20 8.43
CA ILE A 129 3.81 -23.96 9.23
C ILE A 129 5.09 -23.17 9.00
N SER A 130 6.26 -23.80 9.15
CA SER A 130 7.55 -23.11 9.07
C SER A 130 7.88 -22.59 7.67
N ASN A 131 7.51 -23.32 6.62
CA ASN A 131 7.91 -22.99 5.24
C ASN A 131 6.82 -22.33 4.40
N VAL A 132 5.57 -22.33 4.86
CA VAL A 132 4.43 -21.78 4.09
C VAL A 132 3.67 -20.74 4.89
N VAL A 133 3.25 -21.05 6.13
CA VAL A 133 2.45 -20.10 6.92
C VAL A 133 3.30 -18.97 7.50
N ARG A 134 4.43 -19.32 8.13
CA ARG A 134 5.32 -18.38 8.80
C ARG A 134 5.86 -17.28 7.87
N PRO A 135 6.32 -17.58 6.63
CA PRO A 135 6.77 -16.52 5.71
C PRO A 135 5.69 -15.48 5.39
N VAL A 136 4.42 -15.92 5.28
CA VAL A 136 3.30 -14.98 5.06
C VAL A 136 3.02 -14.16 6.31
N TYR A 137 3.05 -14.77 7.49
CA TYR A 137 2.93 -14.07 8.77
C TYR A 137 4.02 -13.01 8.94
N GLU A 138 5.29 -13.38 8.74
CA GLU A 138 6.46 -12.49 8.86
C GLU A 138 6.35 -11.33 7.86
N TYR A 139 6.00 -11.61 6.61
CA TYR A 139 5.81 -10.56 5.62
C TYR A 139 4.71 -9.56 6.02
N ILE A 140 3.58 -10.04 6.53
CA ILE A 140 2.51 -9.16 6.99
C ILE A 140 3.02 -8.32 8.17
N ASP A 141 3.64 -8.93 9.19
CA ASP A 141 4.11 -8.25 10.39
C ASP A 141 5.18 -7.17 10.10
N GLU A 142 6.11 -7.48 9.20
CA GLU A 142 7.10 -6.53 8.67
C GLU A 142 6.42 -5.42 7.85
N SER A 143 5.42 -5.76 7.03
CA SER A 143 4.73 -4.79 6.17
C SER A 143 3.75 -3.88 6.93
N LEU A 144 3.42 -4.21 8.18
CA LEU A 144 2.65 -3.35 9.07
C LEU A 144 3.42 -2.10 9.50
N GLU A 145 4.74 -2.01 9.23
CA GLU A 145 5.57 -0.83 9.47
C GLU A 145 5.25 0.33 8.50
N GLU A 146 4.06 0.91 8.71
CA GLU A 146 3.59 2.29 8.53
C GLU A 146 3.48 2.92 7.12
N ASN A 147 4.37 2.72 6.15
CA ASN A 147 4.29 3.49 4.87
C ASN A 147 3.52 2.78 3.75
N ILE A 148 3.55 1.45 3.74
CA ILE A 148 2.81 0.64 2.76
C ILE A 148 1.31 0.76 3.01
N VAL A 149 0.92 0.80 4.28
CA VAL A 149 -0.49 0.90 4.70
C VAL A 149 -1.09 2.24 4.27
N ILE A 150 -0.38 3.35 4.49
CA ILE A 150 -0.83 4.68 4.08
C ILE A 150 -0.90 4.80 2.56
N SER A 151 0.16 4.40 1.84
CA SER A 151 0.18 4.40 0.37
C SER A 151 -0.99 3.61 -0.21
N TYR A 152 -1.30 2.45 0.38
CA TYR A 152 -2.45 1.63 -0.01
C TYR A 152 -3.78 2.35 0.18
N PHE A 153 -4.02 2.97 1.35
CA PHE A 153 -5.26 3.68 1.61
C PHE A 153 -5.44 4.89 0.70
N LEU A 154 -4.34 5.60 0.42
CA LEU A 154 -4.31 6.69 -0.54
C LEU A 154 -4.65 6.22 -1.97
N VAL A 155 -4.07 5.10 -2.42
CA VAL A 155 -4.40 4.49 -3.73
C VAL A 155 -5.87 4.04 -3.77
N ARG A 156 -6.40 3.44 -2.70
CA ARG A 156 -7.83 3.10 -2.62
C ARG A 156 -8.73 4.33 -2.65
N TYR A 157 -8.34 5.41 -1.98
CA TYR A 157 -9.06 6.67 -2.03
C TYR A 157 -9.07 7.24 -3.45
N LYS A 158 -7.94 7.20 -4.15
CA LYS A 158 -7.85 7.55 -5.58
C LYS A 158 -8.84 6.73 -6.40
N HIS A 159 -8.83 5.40 -6.29
CA HIS A 159 -9.77 4.54 -7.01
C HIS A 159 -11.24 4.84 -6.67
N ARG A 160 -11.58 4.99 -5.38
CA ARG A 160 -12.93 5.37 -4.93
C ARG A 160 -13.36 6.71 -5.55
N SER A 161 -12.46 7.67 -5.54
CA SER A 161 -12.65 9.02 -6.07
C SER A 161 -12.89 8.99 -7.58
N GLU A 162 -12.03 8.33 -8.33
CA GLU A 162 -12.09 8.32 -9.80
C GLU A 162 -13.24 7.48 -10.35
N CYS A 163 -13.57 6.36 -9.71
CA CYS A 163 -14.61 5.45 -10.21
C CYS A 163 -16.01 5.83 -9.73
N PHE A 164 -16.16 6.30 -8.49
CA PHE A 164 -17.49 6.40 -7.85
C PHE A 164 -17.83 7.80 -7.34
N GLN A 165 -16.83 8.58 -6.90
CA GLN A 165 -17.08 9.87 -6.23
C GLN A 165 -16.68 11.08 -7.08
N ARG A 166 -16.25 10.90 -8.33
CA ARG A 166 -15.71 11.95 -9.20
C ARG A 166 -16.61 13.17 -9.26
N LYS A 167 -17.89 12.96 -9.61
CA LYS A 167 -18.89 14.03 -9.71
C LYS A 167 -19.12 14.73 -8.37
N ASN A 168 -19.13 13.98 -7.28
CA ASN A 168 -19.35 14.53 -5.94
C ASN A 168 -18.17 15.39 -5.50
N LEU A 169 -16.93 14.93 -5.72
CA LEU A 169 -15.72 15.68 -5.42
C LEU A 169 -15.58 16.92 -6.31
N GLU A 170 -15.93 16.82 -7.59
CA GLU A 170 -15.99 17.97 -8.49
C GLU A 170 -17.00 19.01 -8.01
N ASN A 171 -18.21 18.58 -7.62
CA ASN A 171 -19.22 19.48 -7.07
C ASN A 171 -18.75 20.12 -5.76
N LEU A 172 -18.17 19.33 -4.87
CA LEU A 172 -17.60 19.79 -3.60
C LEU A 172 -16.54 20.89 -3.82
N TYR A 173 -15.77 20.78 -4.90
CA TYR A 173 -14.83 21.82 -5.33
C TYR A 173 -15.57 23.06 -5.91
N LYS A 174 -16.55 22.86 -6.79
CA LYS A 174 -17.27 23.95 -7.49
C LYS A 174 -18.13 24.80 -6.56
N GLU A 175 -18.71 24.21 -5.52
CA GLU A 175 -19.60 24.89 -4.57
C GLU A 175 -18.89 25.99 -3.76
N ASP A 176 -17.62 25.80 -3.42
CA ASP A 176 -16.78 26.82 -2.79
C ASP A 176 -15.34 26.72 -3.31
N THR A 177 -15.08 27.33 -4.48
CA THR A 177 -13.76 27.27 -5.13
C THR A 177 -12.65 27.92 -4.30
N LYS A 178 -12.98 28.84 -3.38
CA LYS A 178 -12.01 29.48 -2.47
C LYS A 178 -11.54 28.52 -1.38
N LYS A 179 -12.41 27.63 -0.92
CA LYS A 179 -12.09 26.57 0.07
C LYS A 179 -12.00 25.18 -0.55
N GLY A 180 -12.03 25.07 -1.87
CA GLY A 180 -12.14 23.79 -2.55
C GLY A 180 -11.02 22.82 -2.21
N GLU A 181 -9.78 23.30 -2.07
CA GLU A 181 -8.65 22.48 -1.65
C GLU A 181 -8.87 21.92 -0.24
N LYS A 182 -9.27 22.78 0.70
CA LYS A 182 -9.61 22.40 2.07
C LYS A 182 -10.75 21.38 2.12
N ASN A 183 -11.82 21.59 1.34
CA ASN A 183 -12.97 20.69 1.34
C ASN A 183 -12.62 19.30 0.80
N LEU A 184 -11.86 19.23 -0.30
CA LEU A 184 -11.35 17.97 -0.84
C LEU A 184 -10.42 17.26 0.14
N CYS A 185 -9.60 18.04 0.85
CA CYS A 185 -8.70 17.52 1.87
C CYS A 185 -9.48 16.93 3.07
N LEU A 186 -10.51 17.64 3.55
CA LEU A 186 -11.41 17.13 4.61
C LEU A 186 -12.11 15.83 4.20
N ASN A 187 -12.50 15.68 2.92
CA ASN A 187 -13.09 14.43 2.43
C ASN A 187 -12.09 13.26 2.46
N LEU A 188 -10.82 13.52 2.12
CA LEU A 188 -9.75 12.53 2.26
C LEU A 188 -9.56 12.16 3.75
N TYR A 189 -9.58 13.14 4.65
CA TYR A 189 -9.42 12.89 6.08
C TYR A 189 -10.55 12.05 6.65
N GLU A 190 -11.80 12.37 6.30
CA GLU A 190 -12.96 11.57 6.66
C GLU A 190 -12.78 10.11 6.22
N TYR A 191 -12.37 9.90 4.96
CA TYR A 191 -12.08 8.55 4.47
C TYR A 191 -10.98 7.85 5.27
N LEU A 192 -9.84 8.50 5.53
CA LEU A 192 -8.73 7.91 6.29
C LEU A 192 -9.17 7.56 7.72
N PHE A 193 -9.99 8.41 8.33
CA PHE A 193 -10.54 8.19 9.67
C PHE A 193 -11.47 6.97 9.69
N GLU A 194 -12.35 6.85 8.69
CA GLU A 194 -13.21 5.66 8.51
C GLU A 194 -12.39 4.37 8.30
N GLN A 195 -11.19 4.45 7.73
CA GLN A 195 -10.28 3.31 7.59
C GLN A 195 -9.53 2.96 8.90
N GLY A 196 -9.76 3.71 9.97
CA GLY A 196 -9.07 3.53 11.25
C GLY A 196 -7.66 4.12 11.29
N ILE A 197 -7.32 5.02 10.36
CA ILE A 197 -6.07 5.79 10.44
C ILE A 197 -6.27 6.90 11.45
N GLU A 198 -5.49 6.87 12.51
CA GLU A 198 -5.43 7.97 13.46
C GLU A 198 -4.55 9.09 12.92
N PHE A 199 -5.04 10.32 13.03
CA PHE A 199 -4.31 11.49 12.59
C PHE A 199 -4.76 12.73 13.38
N SER A 200 -3.88 13.73 13.48
CA SER A 200 -4.16 15.01 14.14
C SER A 200 -4.25 16.11 13.09
N ILE A 201 -5.32 16.89 13.10
CA ILE A 201 -5.45 18.05 12.20
C ILE A 201 -4.88 19.26 12.94
N GLU A 202 -3.78 19.86 12.44
CA GLU A 202 -3.24 21.07 13.07
C GLU A 202 -4.25 22.23 13.06
N PRO A 203 -4.51 22.85 14.23
CA PRO A 203 -5.22 24.11 14.29
C PRO A 203 -4.24 25.24 13.96
N TRP A 204 -4.25 25.68 12.69
CA TRP A 204 -3.54 26.88 12.20
C TRP A 204 -2.04 26.94 12.50
N SER A 205 -1.21 26.63 11.49
CA SER A 205 0.22 26.91 11.56
C SER A 205 0.48 28.42 11.79
N ILE A 206 1.59 28.75 12.47
CA ILE A 206 2.10 30.11 12.72
C ILE A 206 2.32 30.90 11.39
N SER A 207 2.32 30.23 10.24
CA SER A 207 2.40 30.81 8.90
C SER A 207 1.04 31.04 8.19
N GLY A 208 -0.09 30.76 8.86
CA GLY A 208 -1.42 31.12 8.38
C GLY A 208 -1.99 30.26 7.25
N LYS A 209 -1.41 29.09 6.96
CA LYS A 209 -1.95 28.13 5.99
C LYS A 209 -2.18 26.78 6.65
N ALA A 210 -3.43 26.31 6.55
CA ALA A 210 -3.80 24.96 6.94
C ALA A 210 -3.46 24.04 5.78
N ASP A 211 -2.37 23.30 5.91
CA ASP A 211 -2.01 22.16 5.07
C ASP A 211 -1.36 21.15 6.01
N LEU A 212 -1.69 19.88 5.81
CA LEU A 212 -1.60 18.83 6.82
C LEU A 212 -0.20 18.61 7.39
N VAL A 213 -0.07 18.69 8.71
CA VAL A 213 0.95 17.93 9.44
C VAL A 213 0.28 17.02 10.46
N LEU A 214 0.40 15.70 10.30
CA LEU A 214 -0.28 14.75 11.17
C LEU A 214 0.54 14.40 12.41
N ALA A 215 0.68 15.30 13.36
CA ALA A 215 1.27 14.94 14.65
C ALA A 215 0.44 15.50 15.80
N GLN A 216 0.14 14.67 16.81
CA GLN A 216 0.37 15.01 18.22
C GLN A 216 0.42 13.75 19.12
N SER A 217 0.10 12.53 18.63
CA SER A 217 0.05 11.33 19.49
C SER A 217 0.67 10.03 18.92
N SER A 218 1.44 10.09 17.83
CA SER A 218 2.27 8.97 17.33
C SER A 218 3.70 9.43 17.07
N ASP A 219 4.67 8.56 17.34
CA ASP A 219 6.10 8.79 17.06
C ASP A 219 6.39 8.93 15.55
N HIS A 220 5.43 8.57 14.70
CA HIS A 220 5.49 8.60 13.24
C HIS A 220 4.29 9.36 12.65
N PRO A 221 4.37 10.68 12.50
CA PRO A 221 3.35 11.49 11.85
C PRO A 221 3.29 11.28 10.34
N LEU A 222 2.09 11.15 9.77
CA LEU A 222 1.90 11.18 8.32
C LEU A 222 2.04 12.61 7.78
N ILE A 223 3.02 12.82 6.91
CA ILE A 223 3.23 14.10 6.26
C ILE A 223 2.58 14.05 4.89
N ALA A 224 1.50 14.81 4.69
CA ALA A 224 0.86 14.89 3.40
C ALA A 224 0.41 16.31 3.08
N ASP A 225 0.10 16.61 1.83
CA ASP A 225 -0.52 17.88 1.47
C ASP A 225 -1.43 17.65 0.27
N ALA A 226 -2.60 18.28 0.27
CA ALA A 226 -3.53 18.20 -0.85
C ALA A 226 -3.46 19.49 -1.66
N LYS A 227 -3.27 19.35 -2.97
CA LYS A 227 -3.21 20.47 -3.90
C LYS A 227 -4.18 20.27 -5.05
N ILE A 228 -4.81 21.35 -5.51
CA ILE A 228 -5.61 21.30 -6.74
C ILE A 228 -4.72 21.63 -7.95
N PHE A 229 -4.90 20.89 -9.04
CA PHE A 229 -4.31 21.20 -10.34
C PHE A 229 -5.39 21.49 -11.38
N ASP A 230 -5.40 22.72 -11.90
CA ASP A 230 -6.33 23.17 -12.96
C ASP A 230 -5.65 23.42 -14.31
N GLY A 231 -4.32 23.31 -14.36
CA GLY A 231 -3.55 23.49 -15.58
C GLY A 231 -3.45 24.95 -16.07
N ASP A 232 -3.92 25.92 -15.27
CA ASP A 232 -3.92 27.36 -15.53
C ASP A 232 -3.34 28.13 -14.32
N SER A 233 -4.20 28.61 -13.40
CA SER A 233 -3.78 29.36 -12.21
C SER A 233 -3.03 28.49 -11.18
N ARG A 234 -3.42 27.23 -11.06
CA ARG A 234 -2.79 26.20 -10.23
C ARG A 234 -2.11 25.19 -11.13
N ASN A 235 -0.99 25.65 -11.69
CA ASN A 235 -0.16 24.92 -12.64
C ASN A 235 1.02 24.20 -11.98
N ILE A 236 2.00 23.75 -12.77
CA ILE A 236 3.18 23.03 -12.29
C ILE A 236 3.93 23.83 -11.21
N SER A 237 4.09 25.16 -11.37
CA SER A 237 4.77 25.99 -10.37
C SER A 237 4.07 25.96 -9.01
N TYR A 238 2.74 25.84 -9.01
CA TYR A 238 1.97 25.67 -7.78
C TYR A 238 2.24 24.32 -7.11
N LEU A 239 2.32 23.23 -7.89
CA LEU A 239 2.68 21.91 -7.38
C LEU A 239 4.12 21.84 -6.85
N LEU A 240 5.07 22.53 -7.50
CA LEU A 240 6.44 22.63 -7.00
C LEU A 240 6.51 23.31 -5.62
N LYS A 241 5.62 24.27 -5.34
CA LYS A 241 5.52 24.88 -4.00
C LYS A 241 4.98 23.88 -2.97
N GLY A 242 3.95 23.11 -3.32
CA GLY A 242 3.43 22.03 -2.45
C GLY A 242 4.49 20.96 -2.15
N PHE A 243 5.29 20.57 -3.15
CA PHE A 243 6.41 19.65 -2.95
C PHE A 243 7.44 20.18 -1.94
N ARG A 244 7.86 21.45 -2.07
CA ARG A 244 8.78 22.09 -1.11
C ARG A 244 8.19 22.14 0.30
N GLN A 245 6.89 22.43 0.40
CA GLN A 245 6.17 22.49 1.67
C GLN A 245 6.19 21.13 2.38
N ILE A 246 5.85 20.04 1.68
CA ILE A 246 5.94 18.68 2.22
C ILE A 246 7.36 18.35 2.67
N TYR A 247 8.35 18.64 1.82
CA TYR A 247 9.75 18.38 2.17
C TYR A 247 10.18 19.13 3.43
N GLN A 248 9.80 20.40 3.55
CA GLN A 248 10.07 21.18 4.76
C GLN A 248 9.42 20.51 5.99
N TYR A 249 8.17 20.05 5.88
CA TYR A 249 7.54 19.29 6.95
C TYR A 249 8.30 17.99 7.27
N THR A 250 8.86 17.28 6.28
CA THR A 250 9.70 16.09 6.56
C THR A 250 11.00 16.40 7.30
N LEU A 251 11.46 17.65 7.25
CA LEU A 251 12.59 18.14 8.04
C LEU A 251 12.15 18.58 9.44
N ASP A 252 11.06 19.33 9.53
CA ASP A 252 10.57 19.93 10.77
C ASP A 252 10.06 18.89 11.78
N TYR A 253 9.45 17.79 11.32
CA TYR A 253 8.84 16.78 12.19
C TYR A 253 9.75 15.54 12.32
N ASN A 254 10.64 15.56 13.32
CA ASN A 254 11.47 14.42 13.78
C ASN A 254 12.15 13.61 12.65
N HIS A 255 12.54 14.27 11.57
CA HIS A 255 13.15 13.65 10.39
C HIS A 255 12.32 12.49 9.79
N GLN A 256 11.00 12.61 9.69
CA GLN A 256 10.20 11.61 8.97
C GLN A 256 10.76 11.35 7.55
N PRO A 257 10.95 10.09 7.15
CA PRO A 257 11.54 9.77 5.86
C PRO A 257 10.56 9.92 4.68
N PHE A 258 9.26 10.06 4.93
CA PHE A 258 8.22 9.98 3.90
C PHE A 258 7.26 11.17 3.91
N GLY A 259 6.82 11.59 2.72
CA GLY A 259 5.79 12.60 2.52
C GLY A 259 4.90 12.30 1.31
N TYR A 260 3.69 12.85 1.28
CA TYR A 260 2.69 12.54 0.23
C TYR A 260 2.04 13.80 -0.33
N LEU A 261 2.25 14.09 -1.61
CA LEU A 261 1.54 15.14 -2.33
C LEU A 261 0.31 14.55 -3.03
N ILE A 262 -0.88 14.81 -2.48
CA ILE A 262 -2.16 14.43 -3.09
C ILE A 262 -2.59 15.54 -4.05
N ILE A 263 -2.81 15.20 -5.31
CA ILE A 263 -3.09 16.19 -6.36
C ILE A 263 -4.49 15.92 -6.94
N PHE A 264 -5.46 16.77 -6.64
CA PHE A 264 -6.78 16.72 -7.28
C PHE A 264 -6.74 17.43 -8.62
N LYS A 265 -6.78 16.66 -9.70
CA LYS A 265 -6.80 17.17 -11.08
C LYS A 265 -8.22 17.49 -11.51
N ILE A 266 -8.46 18.75 -11.86
CA ILE A 266 -9.76 19.28 -12.30
C ILE A 266 -9.73 19.82 -13.74
N CYS A 267 -8.76 19.40 -14.54
CA CYS A 267 -8.63 19.78 -15.94
C CYS A 267 -8.56 18.55 -16.86
N GLU A 268 -8.83 18.78 -18.15
CA GLU A 268 -8.81 17.74 -19.19
C GLU A 268 -7.40 17.17 -19.43
N GLY A 269 -6.37 18.03 -19.42
CA GLY A 269 -4.98 17.60 -19.58
C GLY A 269 -4.51 16.68 -18.45
N ASP A 270 -3.42 15.97 -18.68
CA ASP A 270 -2.89 14.97 -17.76
C ASP A 270 -1.52 15.37 -17.18
N LEU A 271 -1.19 14.86 -16.00
CA LEU A 271 0.07 15.10 -15.31
C LEU A 271 1.00 13.91 -15.54
N LYS A 272 2.15 14.17 -16.16
CA LYS A 272 3.19 13.17 -16.39
C LYS A 272 4.39 13.47 -15.51
N PHE A 273 4.71 12.56 -14.61
CA PHE A 273 5.94 12.63 -13.81
C PHE A 273 7.08 11.92 -14.56
N GLU A 274 8.17 12.64 -14.81
CA GLU A 274 9.42 12.11 -15.36
C GLU A 274 10.45 12.05 -14.23
N VAL A 275 10.27 11.07 -13.35
CA VAL A 275 11.07 10.83 -12.15
C VAL A 275 11.68 9.43 -12.18
N ALA A 276 12.83 9.24 -11.56
CA ALA A 276 13.57 7.97 -11.63
C ALA A 276 12.76 6.75 -11.15
N GLN A 277 11.86 6.94 -10.17
CA GLN A 277 11.02 5.89 -9.61
C GLN A 277 9.57 5.94 -10.12
N ASN A 278 9.38 5.93 -11.45
CA ASN A 278 8.06 5.96 -12.08
C ASN A 278 7.41 4.56 -12.27
N ASN A 279 8.12 3.48 -11.94
CA ASN A 279 7.64 2.09 -12.08
C ASN A 279 6.84 1.58 -10.86
N GLN A 280 6.51 2.46 -9.91
CA GLN A 280 5.70 2.15 -8.73
C GLN A 280 4.23 2.56 -8.95
N LEU A 281 3.31 2.03 -8.13
CA LEU A 281 1.87 2.41 -8.15
C LEU A 281 1.65 3.93 -7.99
N VAL A 282 2.59 4.62 -7.35
CA VAL A 282 2.59 6.07 -7.10
C VAL A 282 3.99 6.58 -7.43
N PRO A 283 4.16 7.54 -8.37
CA PRO A 283 5.46 8.14 -8.63
C PRO A 283 6.06 8.78 -7.38
N CYS A 284 7.38 8.74 -7.23
CA CYS A 284 8.05 9.41 -6.12
C CYS A 284 9.41 9.98 -6.50
N VAL A 285 9.87 10.97 -5.72
CA VAL A 285 11.22 11.52 -5.77
C VAL A 285 11.92 11.26 -4.44
N VAL A 286 13.19 10.88 -4.52
CA VAL A 286 14.05 10.71 -3.36
C VAL A 286 15.10 11.81 -3.36
N HIS A 287 15.14 12.61 -2.29
CA HIS A 287 16.11 13.69 -2.12
C HIS A 287 16.54 13.75 -0.64
N ASN A 288 17.84 13.74 -0.37
CA ASN A 288 18.42 13.76 0.99
C ASN A 288 17.79 12.74 1.96
N ASN A 289 17.65 11.48 1.51
CA ASN A 289 17.01 10.39 2.25
C ASN A 289 15.54 10.65 2.64
N LYS A 290 14.89 11.62 1.99
CA LYS A 290 13.45 11.85 2.05
C LYS A 290 12.80 11.35 0.78
N THR A 291 11.68 10.65 0.90
CA THR A 291 10.90 10.16 -0.23
C THR A 291 9.54 10.84 -0.23
N ILE A 292 9.23 11.56 -1.32
CA ILE A 292 7.94 12.22 -1.48
C ILE A 292 7.18 11.54 -2.62
N PHE A 293 6.01 11.02 -2.30
CA PHE A 293 5.10 10.34 -3.22
C PHE A 293 4.11 11.34 -3.84
N PHE A 294 3.75 11.13 -5.11
CA PHE A 294 2.82 11.97 -5.86
C PHE A 294 1.57 11.18 -6.23
N LEU A 295 0.44 11.45 -5.57
CA LEU A 295 -0.83 10.79 -5.85
C LEU A 295 -1.77 11.73 -6.61
N THR A 296 -1.83 11.59 -7.93
CA THR A 296 -2.83 12.30 -8.74
C THR A 296 -4.19 11.62 -8.65
N ILE A 297 -5.25 12.38 -8.38
CA ILE A 297 -6.65 11.94 -8.37
C ILE A 297 -7.42 12.75 -9.41
N ASP A 298 -7.87 12.09 -10.49
CA ASP A 298 -8.61 12.72 -11.58
C ASP A 298 -10.11 12.85 -11.28
N ILE A 299 -10.50 14.04 -10.83
CA ILE A 299 -11.89 14.39 -10.55
C ILE A 299 -12.53 15.19 -11.69
N TYR A 300 -11.87 15.34 -12.84
CA TYR A 300 -12.45 16.00 -14.01
C TYR A 300 -13.53 15.12 -14.66
N PRO A 301 -14.74 15.64 -14.96
CA PRO A 301 -15.92 14.84 -15.32
C PRO A 301 -15.82 14.19 -16.69
N HIS A 302 -14.95 14.69 -17.57
CA HIS A 302 -14.58 14.00 -18.80
C HIS A 302 -15.80 13.65 -19.68
N GLU A 303 -16.56 14.66 -20.10
CA GLU A 303 -17.89 14.51 -20.75
C GLU A 303 -17.85 13.79 -22.12
N LYS A 304 -16.80 13.99 -22.91
CA LYS A 304 -16.61 13.32 -24.21
C LYS A 304 -16.07 11.91 -24.01
N SER A 305 -16.31 10.95 -24.89
CA SER A 305 -15.67 9.64 -24.80
C SER A 305 -14.16 9.69 -25.11
N ALA A 306 -13.39 8.69 -24.68
CA ALA A 306 -11.93 8.67 -24.90
C ALA A 306 -11.55 8.78 -26.40
N SER A 307 -12.35 8.20 -27.29
CA SER A 307 -12.17 8.29 -28.75
C SER A 307 -12.48 9.67 -29.33
N GLU A 308 -13.18 10.55 -28.62
CA GLU A 308 -13.60 11.89 -29.06
C GLU A 308 -12.72 13.02 -28.50
N ARG A 309 -11.84 12.74 -27.53
CA ARG A 309 -11.02 13.75 -26.83
C ARG A 309 -9.77 14.21 -27.59
N GLY A 310 -9.48 13.65 -28.76
CA GLY A 310 -8.31 14.03 -29.54
C GLY A 310 -6.98 13.74 -28.83
N LYS A 311 -5.92 14.48 -29.15
CA LYS A 311 -4.60 14.30 -28.51
C LYS A 311 -4.63 14.87 -27.09
N LEU A 312 -4.35 14.01 -26.12
CA LEU A 312 -4.25 14.40 -24.71
C LEU A 312 -3.12 15.39 -24.50
N LYS A 313 -3.43 16.55 -23.90
CA LYS A 313 -2.42 17.52 -23.46
C LYS A 313 -1.73 16.97 -22.20
N SER A 314 -0.41 16.85 -22.22
CA SER A 314 0.36 16.40 -21.05
C SER A 314 1.19 17.53 -20.46
N TYR A 315 1.09 17.70 -19.15
CA TYR A 315 1.89 18.60 -18.33
C TYR A 315 3.00 17.78 -17.67
N ILE A 316 4.25 18.03 -18.07
CA ILE A 316 5.40 17.22 -17.66
C ILE A 316 6.06 17.87 -16.44
N ILE A 317 6.24 17.08 -15.37
CA ILE A 317 7.00 17.44 -14.18
C ILE A 317 8.26 16.60 -14.16
N LYS A 318 9.43 17.24 -14.28
CA LYS A 318 10.71 16.55 -14.24
C LYS A 318 11.28 16.55 -12.82
N GLU A 319 12.04 15.51 -12.50
CA GLU A 319 12.77 15.44 -11.23
C GLU A 319 13.71 16.63 -11.00
N SER A 320 14.38 17.12 -12.06
CA SER A 320 15.23 18.30 -11.99
C SER A 320 14.51 19.55 -11.49
N ASP A 321 13.26 19.76 -11.90
CA ASP A 321 12.47 20.93 -11.54
C ASP A 321 12.04 20.91 -10.07
N LEU A 322 11.88 19.69 -9.53
CA LEU A 322 11.57 19.45 -8.12
C LEU A 322 12.80 19.71 -7.24
N ILE A 323 13.98 19.23 -7.65
CA ILE A 323 15.23 19.33 -6.88
C ILE A 323 15.86 20.72 -6.97
N GLN A 324 15.95 21.33 -8.15
CA GLN A 324 16.49 22.71 -8.30
C GLN A 324 15.70 23.73 -7.48
N GLY A 325 14.43 23.45 -7.18
CA GLY A 325 13.64 24.29 -6.32
C GLY A 325 14.02 24.26 -4.84
N MET A 326 14.83 23.30 -4.41
CA MET A 326 15.25 23.08 -3.02
C MET A 326 16.67 23.58 -2.76
N GLU A 327 17.53 23.53 -3.76
CA GLU A 327 18.86 24.12 -3.73
C GLU A 327 18.73 25.64 -3.89
N THR A 328 18.70 26.36 -2.77
CA THR A 328 18.84 27.83 -2.81
C THR A 328 20.33 28.15 -2.83
N GLU A 329 20.74 29.00 -3.77
CA GLU A 329 22.09 29.54 -3.95
C GLU A 329 22.81 29.80 -2.62
N GLU A 330 23.94 29.13 -2.39
CA GLU A 330 24.96 29.65 -1.49
C GLU A 330 25.34 31.05 -2.00
N LYS A 331 25.01 32.07 -1.21
CA LYS A 331 25.58 33.41 -1.35
C LYS A 331 26.62 33.65 -0.27
#